data_AF-A0A6B2EB50-F1
#
_entry.id   AF-A0A6B2EB50-F1
#
_cell.length_a   1.000
_cell.length_b   1.000
_cell.length_c   1.000
_cell.angle_alpha   90.00
_cell.angle_beta   90.00
_cell.angle_gamma   90.00
#
_symmetry.space_group_name_H-M   'P 1'
#
loop_
_entity.id
_entity.type
_entity.pdbx_description
1 polymer ?
#
loop_
_entity_poly.entity_id
_entity_poly.type
_entity_poly.pdbx_seq_one_letter_code
_entity_poly.pdbx_strand_id
1 'polypeptide(L)'
;MRQILRINTRFLSDFVRNRNPVNAEMIGVAIKPNGYYLEKKKELFHNTLHIDHTNTTVSARIVNPEKQITVLRVSTQDWSLKKHLYKLNDTAAFVLLAQVLAQRCLHAGITQLAPSASIKFGPDFPKHNIFLQTLTDNEVSMIKS
;
A
#
# COMPACT_ATOMS: atom_id res chain seq x y z
N MET A 1 52.38 2.42 -25.69
CA MET A 1 51.09 1.72 -25.92
C MET A 1 49.95 2.63 -25.47
N ARG A 2 49.17 3.21 -26.39
CA ARG A 2 47.99 4.02 -26.06
C ARG A 2 46.77 3.11 -25.94
N GLN A 3 46.15 3.04 -24.76
CA GLN A 3 44.86 2.38 -24.60
C GLN A 3 43.80 3.17 -25.38
N ILE A 4 43.15 2.50 -26.33
CA ILE A 4 41.98 3.03 -27.03
C ILE A 4 40.82 2.95 -26.03
N LEU A 5 40.58 4.02 -25.27
CA LEU A 5 39.34 4.18 -24.54
C LEU A 5 38.21 4.30 -25.58
N ARG A 6 37.40 3.25 -25.72
CA ARG A 6 36.13 3.33 -26.44
C ARG A 6 35.19 4.22 -25.63
N ILE A 7 35.22 5.52 -25.90
CA ILE A 7 34.23 6.45 -25.38
C ILE A 7 32.95 6.19 -26.17
N ASN A 8 31.97 5.54 -25.53
CA ASN A 8 30.68 5.25 -26.15
C ASN A 8 29.83 6.53 -26.09
N THR A 9 30.01 7.43 -27.07
CA THR A 9 29.25 8.67 -27.21
C THR A 9 27.85 8.45 -27.79
N ARG A 10 27.18 7.35 -27.41
CA ARG A 10 25.74 7.22 -27.57
C ARG A 10 25.10 8.05 -26.45
N PHE A 11 25.20 9.37 -26.60
CA PHE A 11 24.45 10.30 -25.78
C PHE A 11 22.99 9.89 -25.86
N LEU A 12 22.40 9.65 -24.69
CA LEU A 12 20.95 9.50 -24.54
C LEU A 12 20.31 10.68 -25.28
N SER A 13 19.28 10.40 -26.07
CA SER A 13 18.39 11.44 -26.59
C SER A 13 17.97 12.38 -25.46
N ASP A 14 17.72 13.66 -25.77
CA ASP A 14 17.24 14.67 -24.80
C ASP A 14 16.03 14.18 -23.96
N PHE A 15 15.28 13.22 -24.51
CA PHE A 15 14.18 12.52 -23.84
C PHE A 15 14.52 11.06 -23.56
N VAL A 16 14.32 10.65 -22.30
CA VAL A 16 14.44 9.25 -21.86
C VAL A 16 13.05 8.69 -21.63
N ARG A 17 12.68 7.63 -22.36
CA ARG A 17 11.41 6.94 -22.14
C ARG A 17 11.55 5.94 -20.99
N ASN A 18 11.07 6.32 -19.81
CA ASN A 18 10.94 5.40 -18.69
C ASN A 18 9.72 4.49 -18.88
N ARG A 19 9.93 3.17 -18.79
CA ARG A 19 8.86 2.15 -18.89
C ARG A 19 8.34 1.67 -17.53
N ASN A 20 8.90 2.17 -16.43
CA ASN A 20 8.44 1.81 -15.09
C ASN A 20 7.06 2.48 -14.83
N PRO A 21 5.99 1.69 -14.65
CA PRO A 21 4.65 2.22 -14.44
C PRO A 21 4.45 2.96 -13.10
N VAL A 22 5.39 2.84 -12.16
CA VAL A 22 5.31 3.45 -10.82
C VAL A 22 6.14 4.74 -10.73
N ASN A 23 7.01 5.02 -11.71
CA ASN A 23 7.91 6.16 -11.64
C ASN A 23 7.19 7.51 -11.57
N ALA A 24 6.14 7.70 -12.37
CA ALA A 24 5.35 8.93 -12.35
C ALA A 24 4.63 9.12 -11.01
N GLU A 25 4.19 8.01 -10.39
CA GLU A 25 3.53 8.02 -9.07
C GLU A 25 4.53 8.40 -7.98
N MET A 26 5.74 7.84 -8.01
CA MET A 26 6.82 8.14 -7.05
C MET A 26 7.29 9.59 -7.09
N ILE A 27 7.39 10.19 -8.29
CA ILE A 27 7.81 11.59 -8.45
C ILE A 27 6.64 12.56 -8.20
N GLY A 28 5.40 12.06 -8.11
CA GLY A 28 4.21 12.87 -7.85
C GLY A 28 3.67 13.60 -9.08
N VAL A 29 4.05 13.18 -10.29
CA VAL A 29 3.59 13.75 -11.57
C VAL A 29 2.44 12.92 -12.16
N ALA A 30 2.18 11.72 -11.64
CA ALA A 30 1.04 10.92 -12.04
C ALA A 30 -0.28 11.66 -11.75
N ILE A 31 -1.19 11.58 -12.71
CA ILE A 31 -2.51 12.18 -12.60
C ILE A 31 -3.33 11.32 -11.63
N LYS A 32 -3.73 11.92 -10.51
CA LYS A 32 -4.67 11.27 -9.60
C LYS A 32 -6.06 11.25 -10.25
N PRO A 33 -6.82 10.14 -10.13
CA PRO A 33 -8.19 10.13 -10.60
C PRO A 33 -8.96 11.22 -9.85
N ASN A 34 -9.63 12.09 -10.61
CA ASN A 34 -10.43 13.18 -10.07
C ASN A 34 -11.88 12.99 -10.55
N GLY A 35 -12.83 12.98 -9.61
CA GLY A 35 -14.22 12.70 -9.94
C GLY A 35 -15.03 12.19 -8.76
N TYR A 36 -16.10 11.45 -9.09
CA TYR A 36 -16.97 10.77 -8.12
C TYR A 36 -17.51 11.70 -7.03
N TYR A 37 -17.81 12.96 -7.39
CA TYR A 37 -18.27 13.98 -6.44
C TYR A 37 -19.59 13.62 -5.75
N LEU A 38 -20.44 12.85 -6.44
CA LEU A 38 -21.72 12.39 -5.93
C LEU A 38 -21.61 11.07 -5.15
N GLU A 39 -20.47 10.38 -5.23
CA GLU A 39 -20.26 9.16 -4.44
C GLU A 39 -19.82 9.51 -3.03
N LYS A 40 -20.30 8.72 -2.08
CA LYS A 40 -20.06 8.95 -0.65
C LYS A 40 -18.57 8.89 -0.28
N LYS A 41 -17.78 8.12 -1.02
CA LYS A 41 -16.35 7.91 -0.73
C LYS A 41 -15.59 7.81 -2.04
N LYS A 42 -14.45 8.50 -2.11
CA LYS A 42 -13.64 8.61 -3.31
C LYS A 42 -12.31 7.90 -3.10
N GLU A 43 -11.91 7.04 -4.02
CA GLU A 43 -10.59 6.42 -4.03
C GLU A 43 -9.69 7.20 -5.00
N LEU A 44 -9.14 8.31 -4.52
CA LEU A 44 -8.40 9.29 -5.35
C LEU A 44 -6.87 9.04 -5.38
N PHE A 45 -6.40 7.95 -4.78
CA PHE A 45 -4.97 7.70 -4.57
C PHE A 45 -4.51 6.42 -5.27
N HIS A 46 -3.26 6.41 -5.73
CA HIS A 46 -2.69 5.25 -6.45
C HIS A 46 -2.49 4.02 -5.56
N ASN A 47 -2.31 4.18 -4.26
CA ASN A 47 -2.20 3.07 -3.32
C ASN A 47 -3.24 3.25 -2.21
N THR A 48 -4.32 2.49 -2.31
CA THR A 48 -5.43 2.54 -1.36
C THR A 48 -5.45 1.28 -0.50
N LEU A 49 -5.51 1.46 0.82
CA LEU A 49 -5.59 0.39 1.81
C LEU A 49 -7.04 -0.01 2.07
N HIS A 50 -7.35 -1.28 1.84
CA HIS A 50 -8.62 -1.92 2.18
C HIS A 50 -8.42 -2.89 3.34
N ILE A 51 -9.37 -2.89 4.27
CA ILE A 51 -9.44 -3.85 5.36
C ILE A 51 -10.79 -4.53 5.30
N ASP A 52 -10.77 -5.83 5.05
CA ASP A 52 -11.97 -6.67 5.02
C ASP A 52 -11.89 -7.66 6.19
N HIS A 53 -12.88 -7.62 7.06
CA HIS A 53 -13.01 -8.57 8.15
C HIS A 53 -14.37 -9.26 8.07
N THR A 54 -14.34 -10.56 8.34
CA THR A 54 -15.52 -11.37 8.59
C THR A 54 -15.59 -11.66 10.10
N ASN A 55 -16.57 -12.42 10.55
CA ASN A 55 -16.65 -12.83 11.95
C ASN A 55 -15.42 -13.66 12.38
N THR A 56 -14.83 -14.40 11.45
CA THR A 56 -13.73 -15.33 11.75
C THR A 56 -12.36 -14.80 11.37
N THR A 57 -12.24 -14.08 10.26
CA THR A 57 -10.93 -13.74 9.68
C THR A 57 -10.84 -12.28 9.26
N VAL A 58 -9.60 -11.78 9.26
CA VAL A 58 -9.26 -10.42 8.84
C VAL A 58 -8.26 -10.50 7.69
N SER A 59 -8.45 -9.63 6.71
CA SER A 59 -7.55 -9.46 5.57
C SER A 59 -7.36 -7.99 5.25
N ALA A 60 -6.14 -7.62 4.86
CA ALA A 60 -5.83 -6.30 4.35
C ALA A 60 -5.24 -6.41 2.94
N ARG A 61 -5.61 -5.45 2.10
CA ARG A 61 -5.21 -5.39 0.70
C ARG A 61 -4.83 -3.96 0.35
N ILE A 62 -3.78 -3.81 -0.44
CA ILE A 62 -3.40 -2.54 -1.04
C ILE A 62 -3.71 -2.65 -2.51
N VAL A 63 -4.60 -1.78 -2.98
CA VAL A 63 -5.12 -1.79 -4.34
C VAL A 63 -4.72 -0.49 -5.02
N ASN A 64 -4.31 -0.60 -6.29
CA ASN A 64 -4.20 0.54 -7.17
C ASN A 64 -5.50 0.64 -7.98
N PRO A 65 -6.37 1.63 -7.71
CA PRO A 65 -7.69 1.72 -8.33
C PRO A 65 -7.60 2.05 -9.82
N GLU A 66 -6.61 2.84 -10.24
CA GLU A 66 -6.39 3.22 -11.64
C GLU A 66 -5.99 1.99 -12.47
N LYS A 67 -5.07 1.18 -11.94
CA LYS A 67 -4.61 -0.04 -12.61
C LYS A 67 -5.52 -1.24 -12.38
N GLN A 68 -6.46 -1.16 -11.44
CA GLN A 68 -7.32 -2.25 -10.98
C GLN A 68 -6.54 -3.49 -10.52
N ILE A 69 -5.37 -3.29 -9.92
CA ILE A 69 -4.47 -4.37 -9.47
C ILE A 69 -4.34 -4.36 -7.95
N THR A 70 -4.34 -5.53 -7.33
CA THR A 70 -3.94 -5.68 -5.92
C THR A 70 -2.42 -5.78 -5.85
N VAL A 71 -1.78 -4.79 -5.25
CA VAL A 71 -0.32 -4.69 -5.13
C VAL A 71 0.18 -5.61 -4.02
N LEU A 72 -0.46 -5.56 -2.86
CA LEU A 72 -0.13 -6.39 -1.71
C LEU A 72 -1.40 -6.92 -1.07
N ARG A 73 -1.33 -8.14 -0.54
CA ARG A 73 -2.38 -8.77 0.24
C ARG A 73 -1.79 -9.51 1.43
N VAL A 74 -2.46 -9.40 2.56
CA VAL A 74 -2.14 -10.15 3.78
C VAL A 74 -3.46 -10.64 4.38
N SER A 75 -3.52 -11.92 4.72
CA SER A 75 -4.69 -12.50 5.38
C SER A 75 -4.28 -13.27 6.62
N THR A 76 -5.05 -13.13 7.69
CA THR A 76 -4.92 -14.02 8.87
C THR A 76 -5.15 -15.49 8.52
N GLN A 77 -5.83 -15.78 7.40
CA GLN A 77 -6.00 -17.15 6.90
C GLN A 77 -4.69 -17.77 6.40
N ASP A 78 -3.68 -16.95 6.06
CA ASP A 78 -2.39 -17.43 5.59
C ASP A 78 -1.72 -18.24 6.72
N TRP A 79 -1.23 -19.43 6.40
CA TRP A 79 -0.66 -20.35 7.39
C TRP A 79 0.46 -19.72 8.23
N SER A 80 1.26 -18.88 7.59
CA SER A 80 2.36 -18.15 8.23
C SER A 80 1.91 -17.27 9.38
N LEU A 81 0.73 -16.66 9.30
CA LEU A 81 0.13 -15.86 10.38
C LEU A 81 -0.70 -16.73 11.32
N LYS A 82 -1.49 -17.64 10.77
CA LYS A 82 -2.42 -18.50 11.52
C LYS A 82 -1.71 -19.28 12.63
N LYS A 83 -0.49 -19.78 12.38
CA LYS A 83 0.28 -20.54 13.38
C LYS A 83 0.72 -19.72 14.61
N HIS A 84 0.72 -18.38 14.50
CA HIS A 84 1.11 -17.47 15.57
C HIS A 84 -0.10 -16.84 16.29
N LEU A 85 -1.33 -17.14 15.83
CA LEU A 85 -2.55 -16.52 16.33
C LEU A 85 -3.46 -17.55 16.98
N TYR A 86 -3.88 -17.27 18.22
CA TYR A 86 -4.92 -18.06 18.88
C TYR A 86 -6.29 -17.83 18.24
N LYS A 87 -6.60 -16.57 17.86
CA LYS A 87 -7.84 -16.17 17.20
C LYS A 87 -7.55 -15.24 16.02
N LEU A 88 -8.25 -15.45 14.91
CA LEU A 88 -7.99 -14.81 13.62
C LEU A 88 -8.68 -13.44 13.42
N ASN A 89 -9.46 -12.98 14.40
CA ASN A 89 -10.20 -11.72 14.37
C ASN A 89 -10.12 -10.95 15.71
N ASP A 90 -9.03 -11.17 16.45
CA ASP A 90 -8.78 -10.45 17.69
C ASP A 90 -7.88 -9.22 17.47
N THR A 91 -7.80 -8.34 18.45
CA THR A 91 -6.91 -7.16 18.47
C THR A 91 -5.46 -7.53 18.14
N ALA A 92 -4.93 -8.59 18.74
CA ALA A 92 -3.60 -9.11 18.44
C ALA A 92 -3.44 -9.54 16.96
N ALA A 93 -4.51 -10.08 16.35
CA ALA A 93 -4.50 -10.43 14.93
C ALA A 93 -4.41 -9.19 14.04
N PHE A 94 -5.09 -8.08 14.41
CA PHE A 94 -4.95 -6.81 13.70
C PHE A 94 -3.54 -6.24 13.84
N VAL A 95 -2.93 -6.26 15.03
CA VAL A 95 -1.56 -5.77 15.25
C VAL A 95 -0.55 -6.57 14.43
N LEU A 96 -0.60 -7.91 14.50
CA LEU A 96 0.33 -8.76 13.75
C LEU A 96 0.14 -8.58 12.24
N LEU A 97 -1.12 -8.49 11.79
CA LEU A 97 -1.43 -8.26 10.38
C LEU A 97 -0.92 -6.89 9.91
N ALA A 98 -1.04 -5.85 10.73
CA ALA A 98 -0.50 -4.51 10.46
C ALA A 98 1.03 -4.53 10.35
N GLN A 99 1.72 -5.18 11.30
CA GLN A 99 3.18 -5.30 11.28
C GLN A 99 3.69 -6.01 10.02
N VAL A 100 3.08 -7.15 9.67
CA VAL A 100 3.47 -7.89 8.47
C VAL A 100 3.14 -7.12 7.20
N LEU A 101 2.01 -6.41 7.16
CA LEU A 101 1.67 -5.54 6.05
C LEU A 101 2.69 -4.40 5.92
N ALA A 102 3.01 -3.71 7.00
CA ALA A 102 3.99 -2.63 7.03
C ALA A 102 5.36 -3.10 6.52
N GLN A 103 5.84 -4.24 7.04
CA GLN A 103 7.07 -4.86 6.58
C GLN A 103 7.02 -5.14 5.07
N ARG A 104 5.94 -5.73 4.56
CA ARG A 104 5.80 -5.98 3.10
C ARG A 104 5.77 -4.69 2.29
N CYS A 105 5.14 -3.63 2.80
CA CYS A 105 5.13 -2.32 2.17
C CYS A 105 6.55 -1.76 2.04
N LEU A 106 7.34 -1.80 3.11
CA LEU A 106 8.73 -1.33 3.10
C LEU A 106 9.58 -2.11 2.10
N HIS A 107 9.47 -3.45 2.06
CA HIS A 107 10.18 -4.26 1.06
C HIS A 107 9.73 -3.98 -0.37
N ALA A 108 8.47 -3.58 -0.57
CA ALA A 108 7.93 -3.17 -1.87
C ALA A 108 8.24 -1.70 -2.22
N GLY A 109 8.83 -0.92 -1.31
CA GLY A 109 9.08 0.51 -1.50
C GLY A 109 7.83 1.38 -1.43
N ILE A 110 6.76 0.91 -0.78
CA ILE A 110 5.49 1.64 -0.60
C ILE A 110 5.51 2.31 0.77
N THR A 111 5.67 3.63 0.79
CA THR A 111 5.78 4.42 2.03
C THR A 111 4.50 5.18 2.38
N GLN A 112 3.62 5.40 1.40
CA GLN A 112 2.41 6.20 1.55
C GLN A 112 1.18 5.45 1.07
N LEU A 113 0.14 5.44 1.92
CA LEU A 113 -1.13 4.78 1.64
C LEU A 113 -2.29 5.72 1.95
N ALA A 114 -3.38 5.59 1.20
CA ALA A 114 -4.65 6.24 1.52
C ALA A 114 -5.65 5.22 2.08
N PRO A 115 -6.42 5.55 3.13
CA PRO A 115 -7.44 4.65 3.64
C PRO A 115 -8.64 4.55 2.69
N SER A 116 -9.09 3.33 2.40
CA SER A 116 -10.33 3.08 1.64
C SER A 116 -11.59 3.28 2.50
N ALA A 117 -12.72 3.33 1.80
CA ALA A 117 -14.06 3.19 2.31
C ALA A 117 -14.30 2.03 3.26
N SER A 118 -13.62 0.90 3.10
CA SER A 118 -13.77 -0.27 3.99
C SER A 118 -13.30 0.01 5.42
N ILE A 119 -12.42 1.00 5.60
CA ILE A 119 -11.91 1.37 6.91
C ILE A 119 -12.93 2.27 7.61
N LYS A 120 -13.32 1.85 8.81
CA LYS A 120 -14.21 2.61 9.69
C LYS A 120 -13.38 3.29 10.76
N PHE A 121 -13.65 4.58 10.97
CA PHE A 121 -13.01 5.42 11.97
C PHE A 121 -14.01 5.71 13.09
N GLY A 122 -13.53 5.83 14.33
CA GLY A 122 -14.34 6.20 15.50
C GLY A 122 -14.09 5.31 16.71
N PRO A 123 -14.61 5.70 17.89
CA PRO A 123 -14.49 4.92 19.12
C PRO A 123 -15.17 3.54 19.03
N ASP A 124 -16.15 3.42 18.14
CA ASP A 124 -16.88 2.18 17.88
C ASP A 124 -16.01 1.09 17.23
N PHE A 125 -14.89 1.46 16.61
CA PHE A 125 -14.01 0.56 15.85
C PHE A 125 -12.56 0.60 16.38
N PRO A 126 -12.31 0.21 17.65
CA PRO A 126 -10.99 0.32 18.26
C PRO A 126 -9.93 -0.52 17.55
N LYS A 127 -10.32 -1.68 16.99
CA LYS A 127 -9.41 -2.57 16.24
C LYS A 127 -8.81 -1.90 15.00
N HIS A 128 -9.63 -1.14 14.27
CA HIS A 128 -9.17 -0.40 13.09
C HIS A 128 -8.23 0.74 13.49
N ASN A 129 -8.50 1.41 14.62
CA ASN A 129 -7.61 2.46 15.10
C ASN A 129 -6.23 1.92 15.49
N ILE A 130 -6.19 0.83 16.27
CA ILE A 130 -4.95 0.15 16.65
C ILE A 130 -4.17 -0.31 15.41
N PHE A 131 -4.87 -0.82 14.40
CA PHE A 131 -4.25 -1.23 13.14
C PHE A 131 -3.54 -0.08 12.42
N LEU A 132 -4.20 1.08 12.32
CA LEU A 132 -3.63 2.26 11.65
C LEU A 132 -2.49 2.87 12.47
N GLN A 133 -2.62 2.89 13.79
CA GLN A 133 -1.55 3.30 14.69
C GLN A 133 -0.32 2.41 14.48
N THR A 134 -0.49 1.09 14.49
CA THR A 134 0.59 0.13 14.27
C THR A 134 1.26 0.34 12.90
N LEU A 135 0.51 0.65 11.84
CA LEU A 135 1.11 0.97 10.53
C LEU A 135 1.95 2.24 10.58
N THR A 136 1.46 3.27 11.26
CA THR A 136 2.15 4.54 11.42
C THR A 136 3.45 4.38 12.23
N ASP A 137 3.40 3.54 13.28
CA ASP A 137 4.56 3.21 14.11
C ASP A 137 5.64 2.44 13.33
N ASN A 138 5.27 1.73 12.25
CA ASN A 138 6.18 1.01 11.36
C ASN A 138 6.53 1.81 10.08
N GLU A 139 6.57 3.14 10.18
CA GLU A 139 7.04 4.07 9.12
C GLU A 139 6.17 4.13 7.84
N VAL A 140 4.97 3.55 7.86
CA VAL A 140 4.01 3.67 6.74
C VAL A 140 3.09 4.85 6.99
N SER A 141 3.26 5.92 6.20
CA SER A 141 2.50 7.15 6.34
C SER A 141 1.11 7.04 5.71
N MET A 142 0.10 7.47 6.47
CA MET A 142 -1.28 7.56 5.98
C MET A 142 -1.57 8.96 5.44
N ILE A 143 -2.00 9.03 4.18
CA ILE A 143 -2.47 10.28 3.59
C ILE A 143 -3.90 10.52 4.10
N LYS A 144 -4.15 11.72 4.63
CA LYS A 144 -5.50 12.17 4.95
C LYS A 144 -6.24 12.43 3.63
N SER A 145 -7.27 11.63 3.35
CA SER A 145 -8.18 11.87 2.22
C SER A 145 -9.23 12.93 2.56
#